data_AF-A0A9X1B7P0-F1
#
_entry.id   AF-A0A9X1B7P0-F1
#
_cell.length_a   1.000
_cell.length_b   1.000
_cell.length_c   1.000
_cell.angle_alpha   90.00
_cell.angle_beta   90.00
_cell.angle_gamma   90.00
#
_symmetry.space_group_name_H-M   'P 1'
#
loop_
_entity.id
_entity.type
_entity.pdbx_description
1 polymer ?
#
loop_
_entity_poly.entity_id
_entity_poly.type
_entity_poly.pdbx_seq_one_letter_code
_entity_poly.pdbx_strand_id
1 'polypeptide(L)'
;MVADLLKKNHKGGLIQASDIDLTNEEIRSELLELVDREFRSALEADIIGKDANAAGLDRQSPQMTEWRIATGLATTAFLYTCEAGNGSRGATLAELHLTAARPEIDFGTIPGVILQIKERFHFINTEGERFRFSTTPNLNRILLDAKNGVDDQQVRERLEAEIRKLLSQAPLSPYIWPEGPGDIADSASNKVVVMPPERTFTATNQGDSQQAVLDILTKSGTTHRTRRNTLVFLVAEEAEVSMLKEGIRGLLAAESVDTNRERHNLSKTQVTQLQAEKGTAAKGVRQQILRAYRHAAWGGSNGEPLKALDMGQPPASTDQNLTDLVVAFLKEKQKYLEQIASILLVHPTKFKVWPDEEPVLSLKALPGYFRNFTHLPILRDDDVLKQSIVDGVRAGHFALCEGACAGDAKVMHFKAALSPEGVMLEEGYLLVRPDLAEQKLEAEKTKAAGGTSVGTVTPTPTPGIGQPTPDSTSTTVVPGTGTPPVGGTTVTPPGGTETEAQRDAGHGRGASGIPWPSR
;
A
#
# COMPACT_ATOMS: atom_id res chain seq x y z
N MET A 1 -56.09 -9.50 23.59
CA MET A 1 -54.94 -10.43 23.43
C MET A 1 -55.31 -11.91 23.63
N VAL A 2 -55.63 -12.39 24.84
CA VAL A 2 -55.95 -13.82 25.08
C VAL A 2 -57.12 -14.34 24.22
N ALA A 3 -58.15 -13.52 24.03
CA ALA A 3 -59.28 -13.86 23.17
C ALA A 3 -58.88 -14.06 21.68
N ASP A 4 -57.87 -13.36 21.19
CA ASP A 4 -57.35 -13.53 19.82
C ASP A 4 -56.61 -14.87 19.67
N LEU A 5 -55.79 -15.22 20.68
CA LEU A 5 -55.10 -16.51 20.74
C LEU A 5 -56.05 -17.70 20.80
N LEU A 6 -57.14 -17.57 21.57
CA LEU A 6 -58.17 -18.59 21.65
C LEU A 6 -58.86 -18.79 20.29
N LYS A 7 -59.21 -17.69 19.59
CA LYS A 7 -59.80 -17.75 18.25
C LYS A 7 -58.88 -18.42 17.22
N LYS A 8 -57.56 -18.26 17.39
CA LYS A 8 -56.53 -18.84 16.51
C LYS A 8 -56.07 -20.24 16.91
N ASN A 9 -56.66 -20.81 17.97
CA ASN A 9 -56.31 -22.14 18.49
C ASN A 9 -54.80 -22.27 18.76
N HIS A 10 -54.26 -21.35 19.57
CA HIS A 10 -52.84 -21.31 19.93
C HIS A 10 -52.33 -22.68 20.41
N LYS A 11 -51.19 -23.11 19.85
CA LYS A 11 -50.65 -24.47 20.01
C LYS A 11 -49.71 -24.63 21.21
N GLY A 12 -49.26 -23.55 21.82
CA GLY A 12 -48.24 -23.60 22.87
C GLY A 12 -48.81 -23.96 24.24
N GLY A 13 -48.04 -24.70 25.04
CA GLY A 13 -48.46 -25.07 26.41
C GLY A 13 -48.56 -23.89 27.40
N LEU A 14 -47.92 -22.76 27.09
CA LEU A 14 -47.98 -21.51 27.85
C LEU A 14 -48.18 -20.34 26.89
N ILE A 15 -48.98 -19.36 27.31
CA ILE A 15 -49.12 -18.06 26.65
C ILE A 15 -47.96 -17.16 27.13
N GLN A 16 -47.14 -16.72 26.19
CA GLN A 16 -45.97 -15.87 26.40
C GLN A 16 -46.16 -14.50 25.70
N ALA A 17 -45.30 -13.54 26.03
CA ALA A 17 -45.32 -12.21 25.39
C ALA A 17 -45.10 -12.29 23.87
N SER A 18 -44.32 -13.29 23.42
CA SER A 18 -44.06 -13.59 22.01
C SER A 18 -45.29 -14.01 21.22
N ASP A 19 -46.36 -14.45 21.89
CA ASP A 19 -47.59 -14.92 21.25
C ASP A 19 -48.50 -13.77 20.81
N ILE A 20 -48.25 -12.55 21.29
CA ILE A 20 -49.10 -11.41 20.96
C ILE A 20 -49.07 -11.15 19.45
N ASP A 21 -50.24 -11.24 18.82
CA ASP A 21 -50.34 -11.03 17.38
C ASP A 21 -50.53 -9.56 17.02
N LEU A 22 -49.42 -8.90 16.68
CA LEU A 22 -49.40 -7.51 16.23
C LEU A 22 -50.02 -7.29 14.83
N THR A 23 -50.40 -8.37 14.12
CA THR A 23 -51.16 -8.24 12.85
C THR A 23 -52.63 -7.92 13.09
N ASN A 24 -53.15 -8.16 14.30
CA ASN A 24 -54.49 -7.75 14.69
C ASN A 24 -54.53 -6.22 14.91
N GLU A 25 -55.33 -5.50 14.11
CA GLU A 25 -55.40 -4.03 14.13
C GLU A 25 -55.86 -3.48 15.49
N GLU A 26 -56.79 -4.15 16.17
CA GLU A 26 -57.30 -3.71 17.47
C GLU A 26 -56.18 -3.73 18.52
N ILE A 27 -55.48 -4.87 18.63
CA ILE A 27 -54.36 -5.05 19.55
C ILE A 27 -53.23 -4.06 19.23
N ARG A 28 -52.88 -3.93 17.96
CA ARG A 28 -51.82 -3.02 17.52
C ARG A 28 -52.17 -1.56 17.82
N SER A 29 -53.42 -1.15 17.58
CA SER A 29 -53.85 0.22 17.81
C SER A 29 -53.80 0.58 19.30
N GLU A 30 -54.28 -0.32 20.18
CA GLU A 30 -54.17 -0.13 21.64
C GLU A 30 -52.71 0.02 22.09
N LEU A 31 -51.80 -0.85 21.61
CA LEU A 31 -50.38 -0.77 21.97
C LEU A 31 -49.70 0.51 21.45
N LEU A 32 -50.03 0.93 20.23
CA LEU A 32 -49.50 2.18 19.65
C LEU A 32 -50.00 3.42 20.39
N GLU A 33 -51.20 3.38 20.98
CA GLU A 33 -51.72 4.47 21.82
C GLU A 33 -51.01 4.59 23.17
N LEU A 34 -50.45 3.49 23.69
CA LEU A 34 -49.67 3.50 24.93
C LEU A 34 -48.27 4.11 24.76
N VAL A 35 -47.73 4.05 23.55
CA VAL A 35 -46.37 4.50 23.25
C VAL A 35 -46.39 5.75 22.37
N ASP A 36 -46.42 5.57 21.06
CA ASP A 36 -46.57 6.60 20.06
C ASP A 36 -47.01 5.92 18.75
N ARG A 37 -47.92 6.56 18.01
CA ARG A 37 -48.37 6.07 16.69
C ARG A 37 -47.24 6.06 15.66
N GLU A 38 -46.17 6.83 15.86
CA GLU A 38 -44.97 6.83 15.01
C GLU A 38 -44.28 5.46 14.94
N PHE A 39 -44.41 4.60 15.96
CA PHE A 39 -43.84 3.25 15.95
C PHE A 39 -44.50 2.31 14.92
N ARG A 40 -45.62 2.72 14.31
CA ARG A 40 -46.27 1.94 13.25
C ARG A 40 -45.31 1.62 12.10
N SER A 41 -44.49 2.58 11.68
CA SER A 41 -43.52 2.39 10.58
C SER A 41 -42.45 1.35 10.94
N ALA A 42 -41.99 1.35 12.20
CA ALA A 42 -41.05 0.38 12.73
C ALA A 42 -41.65 -1.03 12.75
N LEU A 43 -42.90 -1.17 13.21
CA LEU A 43 -43.62 -2.44 13.18
C LEU A 43 -43.80 -2.94 11.74
N GLU A 44 -44.23 -2.08 10.82
CA GLU A 44 -44.43 -2.42 9.41
C GLU A 44 -43.15 -2.93 8.75
N ALA A 45 -42.01 -2.28 9.02
CA ALA A 45 -40.73 -2.67 8.46
C ALA A 45 -40.17 -3.97 9.06
N ASP A 46 -40.32 -4.18 10.37
CA ASP A 46 -39.57 -5.24 11.07
C ASP A 46 -40.43 -6.41 11.58
N ILE A 47 -41.73 -6.24 11.82
CA ILE A 47 -42.57 -7.29 12.45
C ILE A 47 -43.77 -7.72 11.60
N ILE A 48 -44.61 -6.78 11.17
CA ILE A 48 -45.97 -7.09 10.67
C ILE A 48 -46.13 -7.02 9.15
N GLY A 49 -45.25 -6.28 8.45
CA GLY A 49 -45.32 -6.13 7.00
C GLY A 49 -45.15 -7.46 6.28
N LYS A 50 -45.70 -7.56 5.07
CA LYS A 50 -45.58 -8.76 4.22
C LYS A 50 -44.11 -9.13 3.97
N ASP A 51 -43.27 -8.12 3.78
CA ASP A 51 -41.83 -8.23 3.57
C ASP A 51 -41.03 -7.80 4.81
N ALA A 52 -41.65 -7.88 6.00
CA ALA A 52 -40.99 -7.51 7.25
C ALA A 52 -39.81 -8.43 7.57
N ASN A 53 -38.78 -7.87 8.21
CA ASN A 53 -37.56 -8.59 8.54
C ASN A 53 -37.82 -9.84 9.39
N ALA A 54 -38.68 -9.76 10.41
CA ALA A 54 -39.07 -10.92 11.23
C ALA A 54 -39.68 -12.06 10.41
N ALA A 55 -40.64 -11.74 9.53
CA ALA A 55 -41.28 -12.72 8.67
C ALA A 55 -40.31 -13.32 7.63
N GLY A 56 -39.33 -12.54 7.19
CA GLY A 56 -38.21 -13.02 6.36
C GLY A 56 -37.31 -14.00 7.11
N LEU A 57 -37.00 -13.72 8.38
CA LEU A 57 -36.23 -14.61 9.25
C LEU A 57 -36.96 -15.92 9.52
N ASP A 58 -38.24 -15.85 9.90
CA ASP A 58 -39.02 -17.03 10.24
C ASP A 58 -39.13 -18.03 9.08
N ARG A 59 -39.14 -17.55 7.84
CA ARG A 59 -39.17 -18.38 6.63
C ARG A 59 -37.88 -19.17 6.35
N GLN A 60 -36.79 -18.94 7.09
CA GLN A 60 -35.52 -19.64 6.86
C GLN A 60 -35.54 -21.10 7.32
N SER A 61 -36.44 -21.46 8.26
CA SER A 61 -36.55 -22.80 8.83
C SER A 61 -38.02 -23.17 9.04
N PRO A 62 -38.43 -24.42 8.76
CA PRO A 62 -39.79 -24.88 9.07
C PRO A 62 -40.17 -24.68 10.54
N GLN A 63 -39.23 -24.92 11.46
CA GLN A 63 -39.47 -24.74 12.91
C GLN A 63 -39.65 -23.25 13.25
N MET A 64 -38.83 -22.37 12.66
CA MET A 64 -38.98 -20.92 12.85
C MET A 64 -40.29 -20.41 12.25
N THR A 65 -40.72 -20.95 11.10
CA THR A 65 -41.99 -20.60 10.46
C THR A 65 -43.18 -21.06 11.30
N GLU A 66 -43.14 -22.29 11.83
CA GLU A 66 -44.22 -22.82 12.66
C GLU A 66 -44.39 -22.04 13.95
N TRP A 67 -43.28 -21.73 14.64
CA TRP A 67 -43.29 -21.09 15.95
C TRP A 67 -43.11 -19.58 15.92
N ARG A 68 -42.92 -19.00 14.71
CA ARG A 68 -42.73 -17.56 14.48
C ARG A 68 -41.68 -16.96 15.41
N ILE A 69 -40.52 -17.61 15.53
CA ILE A 69 -39.51 -17.32 16.57
C ILE A 69 -39.01 -15.88 16.49
N ALA A 70 -38.61 -15.42 15.30
CA ALA A 70 -38.12 -14.06 15.09
C ALA A 70 -39.24 -13.03 15.31
N THR A 71 -40.45 -13.30 14.81
CA THR A 71 -41.62 -12.45 15.07
C THR A 71 -41.90 -12.34 16.57
N GLY A 72 -41.88 -13.46 17.29
CA GLY A 72 -42.15 -13.51 18.72
C GLY A 72 -41.10 -12.76 19.54
N LEU A 73 -39.82 -12.92 19.23
CA LEU A 73 -38.74 -12.17 19.85
C LEU A 73 -38.88 -10.66 19.60
N ALA A 74 -39.21 -10.27 18.37
CA ALA A 74 -39.45 -8.89 18.01
C ALA A 74 -40.67 -8.30 18.72
N THR A 75 -41.77 -9.05 18.79
CA THR A 75 -42.97 -8.67 19.55
C THR A 75 -42.62 -8.44 21.01
N THR A 76 -41.87 -9.34 21.65
CA THR A 76 -41.41 -9.14 23.02
C THR A 76 -40.61 -7.84 23.15
N ALA A 77 -39.60 -7.62 22.30
CA ALA A 77 -38.81 -6.39 22.35
C ALA A 77 -39.67 -5.12 22.19
N PHE A 78 -40.69 -5.16 21.33
CA PHE A 78 -41.65 -4.06 21.17
C PHE A 78 -42.51 -3.84 22.42
N LEU A 79 -42.97 -4.90 23.08
CA LEU A 79 -43.74 -4.78 24.32
C LEU A 79 -42.93 -4.12 25.44
N TYR A 80 -41.65 -4.46 25.58
CA TYR A 80 -40.75 -3.73 26.50
C TYR A 80 -40.54 -2.27 26.04
N THR A 81 -40.57 -2.01 24.73
CA THR A 81 -40.50 -0.64 24.21
C THR A 81 -41.73 0.18 24.62
N CYS A 82 -42.91 -0.45 24.77
CA CYS A 82 -44.13 0.23 25.18
C CYS A 82 -44.07 0.83 26.60
N GLU A 83 -43.11 0.44 27.44
CA GLU A 83 -42.93 1.02 28.79
C GLU A 83 -42.67 2.53 28.76
N ALA A 84 -41.88 3.01 27.80
CA ALA A 84 -41.48 4.41 27.71
C ALA A 84 -41.07 4.86 26.28
N GLY A 85 -41.45 4.10 25.25
CA GLY A 85 -41.11 4.34 23.85
C GLY A 85 -39.60 4.46 23.62
N ASN A 86 -39.19 5.57 23.00
CA ASN A 86 -37.78 5.85 22.74
C ASN A 86 -36.93 5.98 24.03
N GLY A 87 -37.55 6.18 25.19
CA GLY A 87 -36.88 6.19 26.50
C GLY A 87 -36.88 4.83 27.23
N SER A 88 -37.45 3.78 26.63
CA SER A 88 -37.49 2.45 27.24
C SER A 88 -36.08 1.88 27.42
N ARG A 89 -35.88 1.14 28.52
CA ARG A 89 -34.66 0.36 28.74
C ARG A 89 -34.56 -0.78 27.73
N GLY A 90 -35.68 -1.29 27.22
CA GLY A 90 -35.72 -2.44 26.32
C GLY A 90 -35.55 -3.79 27.02
N ALA A 91 -35.88 -4.84 26.29
CA ALA A 91 -35.81 -6.23 26.73
C ALA A 91 -34.35 -6.68 26.85
N THR A 92 -33.99 -7.30 27.96
CA THR A 92 -32.72 -8.00 28.13
C THR A 92 -32.66 -9.27 27.28
N LEU A 93 -31.44 -9.74 27.00
CA LEU A 93 -31.23 -11.04 26.37
C LEU A 93 -31.94 -12.17 27.12
N ALA A 94 -31.92 -12.18 28.46
CA ALA A 94 -32.59 -13.21 29.27
C ALA A 94 -34.12 -13.19 29.13
N GLU A 95 -34.73 -12.00 29.08
CA GLU A 95 -36.17 -11.84 28.85
C GLU A 95 -36.57 -12.31 27.45
N LEU A 96 -35.77 -11.98 26.43
CA LEU A 96 -35.99 -12.48 25.07
C LEU A 96 -35.94 -14.00 25.00
N HIS A 97 -34.91 -14.62 25.60
CA HIS A 97 -34.79 -16.09 25.67
C HIS A 97 -35.99 -16.71 26.38
N LEU A 98 -36.39 -16.17 27.53
CA LEU A 98 -37.52 -16.68 28.30
C LEU A 98 -38.82 -16.67 27.49
N THR A 99 -39.05 -15.62 26.70
CA THR A 99 -40.28 -15.49 25.90
C THR A 99 -40.30 -16.34 24.64
N ALA A 100 -39.17 -16.87 24.20
CA ALA A 100 -39.09 -17.81 23.08
C ALA A 100 -38.86 -19.26 23.53
N ALA A 101 -38.64 -19.50 24.83
CA ALA A 101 -38.37 -20.82 25.37
C ALA A 101 -39.65 -21.68 25.38
N ARG A 102 -39.64 -22.73 24.56
CA ARG A 102 -40.70 -23.75 24.49
C ARG A 102 -40.08 -25.15 24.36
N PRO A 103 -40.73 -26.21 24.86
CA PRO A 103 -40.26 -27.59 24.68
C PRO A 103 -40.06 -27.99 23.21
N GLU A 104 -40.83 -27.41 22.30
CA GLU A 104 -40.82 -27.71 20.87
C GLU A 104 -39.77 -26.91 20.07
N ILE A 105 -39.14 -25.91 20.70
CA ILE A 105 -38.12 -25.05 20.09
C ILE A 105 -36.75 -25.47 20.60
N ASP A 106 -35.81 -25.70 19.69
CA ASP A 106 -34.42 -25.93 20.08
C ASP A 106 -33.82 -24.65 20.67
N PHE A 107 -33.40 -24.72 21.94
CA PHE A 107 -32.85 -23.58 22.66
C PHE A 107 -31.60 -23.00 21.99
N GLY A 108 -30.82 -23.84 21.30
CA GLY A 108 -29.64 -23.42 20.53
C GLY A 108 -29.96 -22.49 19.35
N THR A 109 -31.20 -22.49 18.87
CA THR A 109 -31.64 -21.66 17.74
C THR A 109 -31.82 -20.19 18.13
N ILE A 110 -32.28 -19.91 19.35
CA ILE A 110 -32.68 -18.55 19.80
C ILE A 110 -31.53 -17.53 19.71
N PRO A 111 -30.31 -17.80 20.23
CA PRO A 111 -29.20 -16.85 20.14
C PRO A 111 -28.84 -16.44 18.70
N GLY A 112 -28.88 -17.39 17.76
CA GLY A 112 -28.61 -17.14 16.36
C GLY A 112 -29.65 -16.22 15.71
N VAL A 113 -30.93 -16.39 16.06
CA VAL A 113 -32.01 -15.52 15.60
C VAL A 113 -31.85 -14.10 16.17
N ILE A 114 -31.50 -13.96 17.45
CA ILE A 114 -31.26 -12.66 18.08
C ILE A 114 -30.11 -11.91 17.39
N LEU A 115 -29.04 -12.61 17.01
CA LEU A 115 -27.94 -12.02 16.25
C LEU A 115 -28.42 -11.51 14.89
N GLN A 116 -29.21 -12.30 14.15
CA GLN A 116 -29.77 -11.87 12.88
C GLN A 116 -30.76 -10.70 13.02
N ILE A 117 -31.52 -10.64 14.12
CA ILE A 117 -32.38 -9.48 14.44
C ILE A 117 -31.51 -8.22 14.56
N LYS A 118 -30.42 -8.27 15.33
CA LYS A 118 -29.48 -7.15 15.51
C LYS A 118 -28.88 -6.67 14.19
N GLU A 119 -28.60 -7.58 13.25
CA GLU A 119 -28.00 -7.27 11.97
C GLU A 119 -28.99 -6.73 10.93
N ARG A 120 -30.21 -7.29 10.87
CA ARG A 120 -31.15 -7.06 9.76
C ARG A 120 -32.25 -6.06 10.07
N PHE A 121 -32.67 -5.95 11.32
CA PHE A 121 -33.82 -5.10 11.65
C PHE A 121 -33.44 -3.64 11.49
N HIS A 122 -34.37 -2.84 11.00
CA HIS A 122 -34.12 -1.46 10.63
C HIS A 122 -34.37 -0.48 11.77
N PHE A 123 -35.26 -0.82 12.70
CA PHE A 123 -35.74 0.08 13.77
C PHE A 123 -35.45 -0.45 15.17
N ILE A 124 -34.72 -1.57 15.28
CA ILE A 124 -34.25 -2.07 16.57
C ILE A 124 -32.91 -1.43 16.95
N ASN A 125 -32.85 -0.91 18.17
CA ASN A 125 -31.63 -0.39 18.79
C ASN A 125 -31.15 -1.38 19.85
N THR A 126 -29.85 -1.68 19.82
CA THR A 126 -29.19 -2.54 20.81
C THR A 126 -28.18 -1.73 21.61
N GLU A 127 -28.55 -1.33 22.83
CA GLU A 127 -27.66 -0.64 23.76
C GLU A 127 -27.20 -1.64 24.83
N GLY A 128 -25.96 -2.14 24.69
CA GLY A 128 -25.48 -3.27 25.49
C GLY A 128 -26.23 -4.57 25.14
N GLU A 129 -26.77 -5.25 26.15
CA GLU A 129 -27.55 -6.49 26.04
C GLU A 129 -29.08 -6.25 26.04
N ARG A 130 -29.51 -5.03 25.67
CA ARG A 130 -30.91 -4.64 25.66
C ARG A 130 -31.41 -4.28 24.27
N PHE A 131 -32.63 -4.71 23.97
CA PHE A 131 -33.28 -4.60 22.67
C PHE A 131 -34.55 -3.78 22.79
N ARG A 132 -34.63 -2.69 22.04
CA ARG A 132 -35.82 -1.83 21.96
C ARG A 132 -36.06 -1.36 20.55
N PHE A 133 -37.32 -1.14 20.20
CA PHE A 133 -37.65 -0.44 18.98
C PHE A 133 -37.47 1.07 19.15
N SER A 134 -37.28 1.75 18.04
CA SER A 134 -37.25 3.21 17.95
C SER A 134 -38.04 3.69 16.75
N THR A 135 -38.53 4.92 16.81
CA THR A 135 -39.17 5.57 15.66
C THR A 135 -38.16 5.98 14.58
N THR A 136 -36.87 6.08 14.94
CA THR A 136 -35.78 6.38 14.02
C THR A 136 -35.07 5.11 13.57
N PRO A 137 -34.68 5.00 12.28
CA PRO A 137 -33.90 3.87 11.80
C PRO A 137 -32.52 3.81 12.48
N ASN A 138 -31.99 2.61 12.63
CA ASN A 138 -30.67 2.39 13.19
C ASN A 138 -29.56 2.73 12.18
N LEU A 139 -28.32 2.80 12.68
CA LEU A 139 -27.17 3.19 11.86
C LEU A 139 -26.95 2.25 10.67
N ASN A 140 -27.17 0.95 10.84
CA ASN A 140 -27.01 -0.04 9.77
C ASN A 140 -27.95 0.24 8.60
N ARG A 141 -29.22 0.53 8.90
CA ARG A 141 -30.21 0.91 7.88
C ARG A 141 -29.82 2.20 7.17
N ILE A 142 -29.42 3.22 7.94
CA ILE A 142 -29.00 4.52 7.39
C ILE A 142 -27.81 4.36 6.44
N LEU A 143 -26.81 3.56 6.83
CA LEU A 143 -25.65 3.24 6.00
C LEU A 143 -26.03 2.45 4.75
N LEU A 144 -26.94 1.47 4.86
CA LEU A 144 -27.42 0.70 3.72
C LEU A 144 -28.14 1.59 2.70
N ASP A 145 -29.02 2.47 3.15
CA ASP A 145 -29.72 3.42 2.28
C ASP A 145 -28.75 4.40 1.63
N ALA A 146 -27.77 4.92 2.38
CA ALA A 146 -26.72 5.77 1.83
C ALA A 146 -25.87 5.04 0.78
N LYS A 147 -25.55 3.77 1.02
CA LYS A 147 -24.77 2.92 0.10
C LYS A 147 -25.51 2.65 -1.21
N ASN A 148 -26.82 2.40 -1.15
CA ASN A 148 -27.66 2.24 -2.35
C ASN A 148 -27.76 3.54 -3.17
N GLY A 149 -27.50 4.69 -2.56
CA GLY A 149 -27.44 5.98 -3.23
C GLY A 149 -26.07 6.32 -3.86
N VAL A 150 -25.05 5.48 -3.67
CA VAL A 150 -23.72 5.69 -4.27
C VAL A 150 -23.70 5.12 -5.67
N ASP A 151 -23.41 5.96 -6.67
CA ASP A 151 -23.28 5.54 -8.06
C ASP A 151 -21.87 5.01 -8.39
N ASP A 152 -21.77 4.29 -9.53
CA ASP A 152 -20.51 3.67 -9.95
C ASP A 152 -19.43 4.69 -10.35
N GLN A 153 -19.81 5.90 -10.76
CA GLN A 153 -18.87 6.95 -11.12
C GLN A 153 -18.17 7.51 -9.86
N GLN A 154 -18.93 7.75 -8.79
CA GLN A 154 -18.39 8.13 -7.48
C GLN A 154 -17.43 7.06 -6.95
N VAL A 155 -17.78 5.77 -7.11
CA VAL A 155 -16.90 4.66 -6.73
C VAL A 155 -15.59 4.71 -7.53
N ARG A 156 -15.67 4.93 -8.84
CA ARG A 156 -14.51 5.00 -9.72
C ARG A 156 -13.57 6.15 -9.32
N GLU A 157 -14.10 7.36 -9.16
CA GLU A 157 -13.33 8.55 -8.76
C GLU A 157 -12.69 8.37 -7.39
N ARG A 158 -13.45 7.85 -6.41
CA ARG A 158 -12.95 7.61 -5.06
C ARG A 158 -11.84 6.56 -5.04
N LEU A 159 -11.99 5.49 -5.83
CA LEU A 159 -10.98 4.45 -5.96
C LEU A 159 -9.68 4.99 -6.56
N GLU A 160 -9.76 5.81 -7.62
CA GLU A 160 -8.58 6.45 -8.21
C GLU A 160 -7.83 7.29 -7.17
N ALA A 161 -8.57 8.07 -6.37
CA ALA A 161 -8.01 8.90 -5.32
C ALA A 161 -7.32 8.07 -4.22
N GLU A 162 -7.88 6.93 -3.82
CA GLU A 162 -7.24 6.03 -2.84
C GLU A 162 -6.00 5.33 -3.41
N ILE A 163 -6.03 4.89 -4.67
CA ILE A 163 -4.84 4.33 -5.34
C ILE A 163 -3.72 5.38 -5.37
N ARG A 164 -4.05 6.63 -5.74
CA ARG A 164 -3.09 7.74 -5.81
C ARG A 164 -2.41 7.99 -4.46
N LYS A 165 -3.12 7.87 -3.33
CA LYS A 165 -2.53 8.01 -1.98
C LYS A 165 -1.52 6.92 -1.65
N LEU A 166 -1.62 5.76 -2.30
CA LEU A 166 -0.71 4.62 -2.09
C LEU A 166 0.47 4.60 -3.07
N LEU A 167 0.57 5.60 -3.95
CA LEU A 167 1.65 5.72 -4.92
C LEU A 167 2.55 6.91 -4.58
N SER A 168 3.86 6.67 -4.62
CA SER A 168 4.88 7.71 -4.47
C SER A 168 5.34 8.22 -5.84
N GLN A 169 5.79 9.47 -5.94
CA GLN A 169 6.32 10.05 -7.19
C GLN A 169 7.67 9.43 -7.61
N ALA A 170 8.39 8.86 -6.64
CA ALA A 170 9.67 8.20 -6.80
C ALA A 170 9.66 6.88 -6.01
N PRO A 171 10.46 5.87 -6.40
CA PRO A 171 11.38 5.88 -7.54
C PRO A 171 10.72 5.61 -8.91
N LEU A 172 9.43 5.25 -8.91
CA LEU A 172 8.65 5.01 -10.14
C LEU A 172 7.55 6.07 -10.23
N SER A 173 7.54 6.88 -11.29
CA SER A 173 6.50 7.89 -11.48
C SER A 173 5.15 7.23 -11.81
N PRO A 174 4.07 7.52 -11.06
CA PRO A 174 2.82 6.80 -11.22
C PRO A 174 1.96 7.35 -12.36
N TYR A 175 1.37 6.45 -13.14
CA TYR A 175 0.33 6.72 -14.13
C TYR A 175 -0.86 5.83 -13.80
N ILE A 176 -1.99 6.44 -13.45
CA ILE A 176 -3.19 5.71 -13.04
C ILE A 176 -4.17 5.74 -14.20
N TRP A 177 -4.60 4.55 -14.62
CA TRP A 177 -5.66 4.33 -15.62
C TRP A 177 -5.49 5.13 -16.92
N PRO A 178 -4.33 5.01 -17.60
CA PRO A 178 -4.18 5.60 -18.93
C PRO A 178 -5.26 5.05 -19.87
N GLU A 179 -5.88 5.92 -20.65
CA GLU A 179 -6.84 5.57 -21.69
C GLU A 179 -6.12 4.96 -22.90
N GLY A 180 -4.87 5.35 -23.13
CA GLY A 180 -4.06 4.75 -24.17
C GLY A 180 -2.57 5.06 -24.10
N PRO A 181 -1.79 4.63 -25.12
CA PRO A 181 -0.34 4.81 -25.14
C PRO A 181 0.12 6.28 -25.17
N GLY A 182 -0.76 7.20 -25.59
CA GLY A 182 -0.48 8.64 -25.67
C GLY A 182 -0.34 9.32 -24.32
N ASP A 183 -0.97 8.78 -23.28
CA ASP A 183 -1.00 9.38 -21.94
C ASP A 183 0.34 9.23 -21.19
N ILE A 184 1.20 8.35 -21.69
CA ILE A 184 2.48 8.04 -21.07
C ILE A 184 3.60 8.43 -22.03
N ALA A 185 4.33 9.48 -21.66
CA ALA A 185 5.48 9.96 -22.43
C ALA A 185 6.59 8.90 -22.55
N ASP A 186 7.22 8.81 -23.71
CA ASP A 186 8.48 8.07 -23.91
C ASP A 186 9.66 8.91 -23.37
N SER A 187 9.83 8.90 -22.05
CA SER A 187 10.89 9.62 -21.33
C SER A 187 11.81 8.67 -20.56
N ALA A 188 12.95 9.21 -20.10
CA ALA A 188 13.97 8.46 -19.36
C ALA A 188 13.56 8.01 -17.96
N SER A 189 12.53 8.63 -17.35
CA SER A 189 12.10 8.29 -15.99
C SER A 189 11.47 6.90 -15.92
N ASN A 190 11.72 6.18 -14.83
CA ASN A 190 11.02 4.93 -14.55
C ASN A 190 9.58 5.21 -14.13
N LYS A 191 8.63 4.38 -14.57
CA LYS A 191 7.20 4.60 -14.40
C LYS A 191 6.50 3.34 -13.90
N VAL A 192 5.52 3.53 -13.04
CA VAL A 192 4.55 2.50 -12.67
C VAL A 192 3.19 2.86 -13.26
N VAL A 193 2.64 1.96 -14.06
CA VAL A 193 1.37 2.14 -14.76
C VAL A 193 0.34 1.24 -14.09
N VAL A 194 -0.63 1.85 -13.40
CA VAL A 194 -1.73 1.12 -12.78
C VAL A 194 -2.86 0.98 -13.79
N MET A 195 -3.17 -0.24 -14.19
CA MET A 195 -4.25 -0.51 -15.14
C MET A 195 -5.63 -0.32 -14.50
N PRO A 196 -6.68 0.02 -15.28
CA PRO A 196 -8.05 0.09 -14.76
C PRO A 196 -8.47 -1.23 -14.08
N PRO A 197 -9.31 -1.19 -13.04
CA PRO A 197 -9.77 -2.40 -12.34
C PRO A 197 -10.63 -3.31 -13.23
N GLU A 198 -11.13 -2.81 -14.37
CA GLU A 198 -11.81 -3.59 -15.40
C GLU A 198 -10.85 -4.42 -16.28
N ARG A 199 -9.55 -4.10 -16.27
CA ARG A 199 -8.50 -4.80 -17.01
C ARG A 199 -7.75 -5.73 -16.04
N THR A 200 -8.24 -6.95 -15.89
CA THR A 200 -7.69 -7.95 -14.97
C THR A 200 -6.86 -9.02 -15.70
N PHE A 201 -5.97 -9.70 -14.97
CA PHE A 201 -5.33 -10.92 -15.47
C PHE A 201 -6.08 -12.15 -14.94
N THR A 202 -6.96 -12.72 -15.77
CA THR A 202 -7.62 -14.01 -15.54
C THR A 202 -7.54 -14.88 -16.77
N ALA A 203 -7.68 -16.21 -16.65
CA ALA A 203 -7.59 -17.13 -17.78
C ALA A 203 -8.54 -16.78 -18.95
N THR A 204 -9.65 -16.09 -18.68
CA THR A 204 -10.65 -15.67 -19.67
C THR A 204 -10.40 -14.28 -20.26
N ASN A 205 -9.94 -13.31 -19.46
CA ASN A 205 -9.73 -11.92 -19.89
C ASN A 205 -8.26 -11.56 -20.15
N GLN A 206 -7.35 -12.53 -20.03
CA GLN A 206 -5.91 -12.31 -20.20
C GLN A 206 -5.59 -11.68 -21.56
N GLY A 207 -6.25 -12.11 -22.65
CA GLY A 207 -5.96 -11.64 -24.00
C GLY A 207 -6.11 -10.12 -24.14
N ASP A 208 -7.27 -9.57 -23.78
CA ASP A 208 -7.57 -8.14 -23.96
C ASP A 208 -6.76 -7.26 -23.00
N SER A 209 -6.65 -7.66 -21.73
CA SER A 209 -5.86 -6.92 -20.73
C SER A 209 -4.36 -6.94 -21.08
N GLN A 210 -3.84 -8.10 -21.49
CA GLN A 210 -2.46 -8.23 -21.95
C GLN A 210 -2.22 -7.41 -23.22
N GLN A 211 -3.17 -7.38 -24.15
CA GLN A 211 -3.05 -6.58 -25.36
C GLN A 211 -3.02 -5.08 -25.05
N ALA A 212 -3.82 -4.59 -24.11
CA ALA A 212 -3.78 -3.20 -23.65
C ALA A 212 -2.43 -2.85 -23.01
N VAL A 213 -1.90 -3.73 -22.15
CA VAL A 213 -0.56 -3.57 -21.58
C VAL A 213 0.52 -3.55 -22.66
N LEU A 214 0.45 -4.47 -23.63
CA LEU A 214 1.38 -4.54 -24.76
C LEU A 214 1.32 -3.31 -25.66
N ASP A 215 0.14 -2.75 -25.88
CA ASP A 215 -0.04 -1.55 -26.69
C ASP A 215 0.67 -0.35 -26.04
N ILE A 216 0.48 -0.15 -24.73
CA ILE A 216 1.20 0.88 -23.96
C ILE A 216 2.70 0.61 -23.92
N LEU A 217 3.11 -0.65 -23.75
CA LEU A 217 4.53 -1.03 -23.71
C LEU A 217 5.24 -0.76 -25.03
N THR A 218 4.55 -0.89 -26.17
CA THR A 218 5.16 -0.79 -27.51
C THR A 218 4.93 0.54 -28.20
N LYS A 219 4.00 1.37 -27.73
CA LYS A 219 3.65 2.66 -28.37
C LYS A 219 3.70 3.84 -27.41
N SER A 220 3.86 5.03 -27.98
CA SER A 220 3.62 6.32 -27.33
C SER A 220 2.87 7.19 -28.34
N GLY A 221 1.56 7.34 -28.12
CA GLY A 221 0.64 7.86 -29.14
C GLY A 221 0.67 7.00 -30.40
N THR A 222 0.97 7.64 -31.55
CA THR A 222 1.08 6.96 -32.85
C THR A 222 2.47 6.42 -33.15
N THR A 223 3.45 6.67 -32.29
CA THR A 223 4.87 6.30 -32.52
C THR A 223 5.27 5.05 -31.74
N HIS A 224 6.32 4.37 -32.19
CA HIS A 224 6.87 3.23 -31.45
C HIS A 224 7.64 3.71 -30.21
N ARG A 225 7.37 3.08 -29.07
CA ARG A 225 8.06 3.39 -27.82
C ARG A 225 9.47 2.80 -27.86
N THR A 226 10.46 3.65 -27.68
CA THR A 226 11.88 3.26 -27.64
C THR A 226 12.27 2.80 -26.24
N ARG A 227 11.90 3.55 -25.18
CA ARG A 227 12.31 3.28 -23.79
C ARG A 227 11.36 2.32 -23.06
N ARG A 228 11.18 1.14 -23.62
CA ARG A 228 10.22 0.12 -23.13
C ARG A 228 10.58 -0.43 -21.74
N ASN A 229 11.87 -0.45 -21.40
CA ASN A 229 12.36 -0.94 -20.11
C ASN A 229 12.27 0.11 -18.99
N THR A 230 11.51 1.18 -19.18
CA THR A 230 11.18 2.15 -18.13
C THR A 230 9.80 1.93 -17.53
N LEU A 231 9.01 0.98 -18.07
CA LEU A 231 7.64 0.74 -17.67
C LEU A 231 7.50 -0.53 -16.83
N VAL A 232 6.79 -0.39 -15.72
CA VAL A 232 6.25 -1.49 -14.92
C VAL A 232 4.75 -1.29 -14.83
N PHE A 233 3.99 -2.36 -14.99
CA PHE A 233 2.53 -2.35 -14.95
C PHE A 233 2.04 -3.03 -13.68
N LEU A 234 1.00 -2.47 -13.09
CA LEU A 234 0.21 -3.10 -12.03
C LEU A 234 -1.17 -3.42 -12.54
N VAL A 235 -1.57 -4.67 -12.39
CA VAL A 235 -2.84 -5.19 -12.88
C VAL A 235 -3.62 -5.78 -11.70
N ALA A 236 -4.93 -5.53 -11.70
CA ALA A 236 -5.80 -5.99 -10.63
C ALA A 236 -6.12 -7.49 -10.75
N GLU A 237 -6.23 -8.16 -9.61
CA GLU A 237 -6.82 -9.48 -9.45
C GLU A 237 -8.35 -9.39 -9.48
N GLU A 238 -8.99 -10.11 -10.40
CA GLU A 238 -10.44 -10.01 -10.64
C GLU A 238 -11.28 -10.36 -9.41
N ALA A 239 -10.87 -11.41 -8.69
CA ALA A 239 -11.57 -11.86 -7.47
C ALA A 239 -11.63 -10.77 -6.38
N GLU A 240 -10.68 -9.84 -6.37
CA GLU A 240 -10.57 -8.78 -5.36
C GLU A 240 -11.28 -7.48 -5.77
N VAL A 241 -11.58 -7.28 -7.07
CA VAL A 241 -12.15 -6.04 -7.61
C VAL A 241 -13.57 -5.79 -7.11
N SER A 242 -14.42 -6.82 -7.09
CA SER A 242 -15.81 -6.68 -6.62
C SER A 242 -15.87 -6.28 -5.15
N MET A 243 -15.05 -6.93 -4.30
CA MET A 243 -14.93 -6.59 -2.88
C MET A 243 -14.35 -5.18 -2.67
N LEU A 244 -13.39 -4.76 -3.52
CA LEU A 244 -12.82 -3.41 -3.49
C LEU A 244 -13.87 -2.34 -3.79
N LYS A 245 -14.64 -2.51 -4.87
CA LYS A 245 -15.72 -1.58 -5.25
C LYS A 245 -16.76 -1.49 -4.11
N GLU A 246 -17.09 -2.61 -3.49
CA GLU A 246 -18.06 -2.65 -2.39
C GLU A 246 -17.55 -1.98 -1.11
N GLY A 247 -16.27 -2.17 -0.79
CA GLY A 247 -15.61 -1.47 0.32
C GLY A 247 -15.59 0.05 0.12
N ILE A 248 -15.32 0.51 -1.12
CA ILE A 248 -15.38 1.93 -1.48
C ILE A 248 -16.81 2.48 -1.33
N ARG A 249 -17.84 1.75 -1.78
CA ARG A 249 -19.25 2.16 -1.58
C ARG A 249 -19.58 2.31 -0.10
N GLY A 250 -19.15 1.35 0.73
CA GLY A 250 -19.33 1.41 2.19
C GLY A 250 -18.65 2.64 2.82
N LEU A 251 -17.42 2.94 2.39
CA LEU A 251 -16.69 4.12 2.86
C LEU A 251 -17.39 5.42 2.45
N LEU A 252 -17.80 5.55 1.18
CA LEU A 252 -18.55 6.71 0.69
C LEU A 252 -19.88 6.90 1.42
N ALA A 253 -20.60 5.80 1.67
CA ALA A 253 -21.84 5.83 2.45
C ALA A 253 -21.59 6.35 3.87
N ALA A 254 -20.56 5.83 4.55
CA ALA A 254 -20.18 6.28 5.88
C ALA A 254 -19.78 7.77 5.88
N GLU A 255 -18.98 8.22 4.92
CA GLU A 255 -18.58 9.63 4.76
C GLU A 255 -19.79 10.56 4.49
N SER A 256 -20.76 10.10 3.69
CA SER A 256 -21.99 10.83 3.38
C SER A 256 -22.90 10.97 4.62
N VAL A 257 -23.13 9.88 5.35
CA VAL A 257 -23.90 9.90 6.61
C VAL A 257 -23.19 10.78 7.65
N ASP A 258 -21.86 10.73 7.69
CA ASP A 258 -21.04 11.52 8.58
C ASP A 258 -21.09 13.04 8.30
N THR A 259 -21.32 13.41 7.04
CA THR A 259 -21.52 14.81 6.64
C THR A 259 -22.95 15.27 6.95
N ASN A 260 -23.93 14.37 6.89
CA ASN A 260 -25.36 14.66 7.05
C ASN A 260 -25.94 14.24 8.42
N ARG A 261 -25.12 14.24 9.49
CA ARG A 261 -25.52 13.70 10.82
C ARG A 261 -26.81 14.31 11.37
N GLU A 262 -26.98 15.63 11.22
CA GLU A 262 -28.17 16.35 11.71
C GLU A 262 -29.44 15.92 10.98
N ARG A 263 -29.35 15.71 9.66
CA ARG A 263 -30.49 15.22 8.86
C ARG A 263 -30.97 13.84 9.29
N HIS A 264 -30.04 13.01 9.77
CA HIS A 264 -30.32 11.65 10.24
C HIS A 264 -30.65 11.58 11.74
N ASN A 265 -30.62 12.70 12.47
CA ASN A 265 -30.83 12.77 13.92
C ASN A 265 -30.01 11.73 14.71
N LEU A 266 -28.75 11.52 14.31
CA LEU A 266 -27.90 10.48 14.93
C LEU A 266 -27.65 10.76 16.41
N SER A 267 -27.82 9.74 17.24
CA SER A 267 -27.48 9.82 18.67
C SER A 267 -25.95 9.88 18.87
N LYS A 268 -25.51 10.31 20.06
CA LYS A 268 -24.07 10.34 20.40
C LYS A 268 -23.41 8.96 20.27
N THR A 269 -24.13 7.88 20.61
CA THR A 269 -23.63 6.51 20.49
C THR A 269 -23.50 6.09 19.03
N GLN A 270 -24.49 6.42 18.19
CA GLN A 270 -24.44 6.17 16.75
C GLN A 270 -23.33 6.96 16.07
N VAL A 271 -23.07 8.20 16.48
CA VAL A 271 -21.94 9.00 15.95
C VAL A 271 -20.60 8.32 16.26
N THR A 272 -20.39 7.85 17.50
CA THR A 272 -19.17 7.12 17.86
C THR A 272 -19.03 5.81 17.06
N GLN A 273 -20.12 5.07 16.88
CA GLN A 273 -20.14 3.86 16.06
C GLN A 273 -19.81 4.16 14.58
N LEU A 274 -20.39 5.23 14.02
CA LEU A 274 -20.13 5.68 12.65
C LEU A 274 -18.67 6.05 12.44
N GLN A 275 -18.04 6.73 13.39
CA GLN A 275 -16.61 7.06 13.32
C GLN A 275 -15.72 5.81 13.34
N ALA A 276 -16.05 4.82 14.17
CA ALA A 276 -15.34 3.54 14.20
C ALA A 276 -15.51 2.77 12.88
N GLU A 277 -16.73 2.74 12.34
CA GLU A 277 -17.04 2.08 11.06
C GLU A 277 -16.30 2.75 9.90
N LYS A 278 -16.34 4.09 9.81
CA LYS A 278 -15.61 4.87 8.80
C LYS A 278 -14.10 4.62 8.87
N GLY A 279 -13.51 4.61 10.08
CA GLY A 279 -12.10 4.30 10.28
C GLY A 279 -11.73 2.88 9.85
N THR A 280 -12.60 1.91 10.13
CA THR A 280 -12.44 0.50 9.74
C THR A 280 -12.56 0.33 8.23
N ALA A 281 -13.57 0.94 7.60
CA ALA A 281 -13.78 0.96 6.16
C ALA A 281 -12.58 1.58 5.42
N ALA A 282 -12.04 2.71 5.90
CA ALA A 282 -10.87 3.35 5.29
C ALA A 282 -9.63 2.45 5.34
N LYS A 283 -9.36 1.80 6.48
CA LYS A 283 -8.26 0.82 6.61
C LYS A 283 -8.48 -0.41 5.72
N GLY A 284 -9.73 -0.90 5.67
CA GLY A 284 -10.14 -2.02 4.83
C GLY A 284 -9.92 -1.75 3.34
N VAL A 285 -10.35 -0.58 2.86
CA VAL A 285 -10.12 -0.13 1.47
C VAL A 285 -8.64 -0.10 1.15
N ARG A 286 -7.80 0.50 2.01
CA ARG A 286 -6.34 0.50 1.81
C ARG A 286 -5.81 -0.92 1.61
N GLN A 287 -6.12 -1.83 2.54
CA GLN A 287 -5.64 -3.21 2.47
C GLN A 287 -6.16 -3.93 1.22
N GLN A 288 -7.40 -3.68 0.84
CA GLN A 288 -8.03 -4.27 -0.33
C GLN A 288 -7.39 -3.78 -1.64
N ILE A 289 -6.95 -2.52 -1.73
CA ILE A 289 -6.19 -2.03 -2.89
C ILE A 289 -4.86 -2.76 -3.03
N LEU A 290 -4.12 -2.94 -1.92
CA LEU A 290 -2.83 -3.65 -1.94
C LEU A 290 -2.99 -5.13 -2.33
N ARG A 291 -4.12 -5.76 -1.97
CA ARG A 291 -4.46 -7.13 -2.37
C ARG A 291 -4.90 -7.22 -3.84
N ALA A 292 -5.67 -6.24 -4.31
CA ALA A 292 -6.17 -6.22 -5.67
C ALA A 292 -5.03 -5.99 -6.68
N TYR A 293 -4.20 -4.96 -6.49
CA TYR A 293 -3.11 -4.61 -7.42
C TYR A 293 -1.83 -5.39 -7.13
N ARG A 294 -1.90 -6.71 -7.25
CA ARG A 294 -0.79 -7.63 -6.94
C ARG A 294 -0.06 -8.19 -8.16
N HIS A 295 -0.58 -8.02 -9.37
CA HIS A 295 0.09 -8.53 -10.57
C HIS A 295 1.03 -7.46 -11.13
N ALA A 296 2.33 -7.73 -11.08
CA ALA A 296 3.35 -6.87 -11.68
C ALA A 296 3.74 -7.41 -13.06
N ALA A 297 3.72 -6.56 -14.08
CA ALA A 297 4.12 -6.92 -15.43
C ALA A 297 5.14 -5.92 -16.03
N TRP A 298 6.00 -6.41 -16.91
CA TRP A 298 6.99 -5.61 -17.65
C TRP A 298 7.34 -6.30 -18.96
N GLY A 299 8.10 -5.62 -19.82
CA GLY A 299 8.51 -6.19 -21.10
C GLY A 299 9.27 -7.51 -20.95
N GLY A 300 8.85 -8.54 -21.68
CA GLY A 300 9.46 -9.86 -21.61
C GLY A 300 10.82 -9.94 -22.30
N SER A 301 11.41 -11.14 -22.28
CA SER A 301 12.67 -11.45 -22.95
C SER A 301 12.57 -12.82 -23.64
N ASN A 302 13.55 -13.16 -24.49
CA ASN A 302 13.65 -14.49 -25.13
C ASN A 302 12.42 -14.90 -25.96
N GLY A 303 11.79 -13.94 -26.65
CA GLY A 303 10.63 -14.20 -27.52
C GLY A 303 9.27 -14.04 -26.83
N GLU A 304 9.23 -13.89 -25.50
CA GLU A 304 8.03 -13.52 -24.77
C GLU A 304 7.86 -11.98 -24.77
N PRO A 305 6.71 -11.43 -25.21
CA PRO A 305 6.54 -9.98 -25.31
C PRO A 305 6.27 -9.32 -23.95
N LEU A 306 5.70 -10.06 -23.00
CA LEU A 306 5.37 -9.59 -21.66
C LEU A 306 5.72 -10.64 -20.62
N LYS A 307 6.31 -10.20 -19.51
CA LYS A 307 6.47 -11.00 -18.30
C LYS A 307 5.54 -10.46 -17.23
N ALA A 308 4.60 -11.26 -16.75
CA ALA A 308 3.67 -10.93 -15.69
C ALA A 308 3.83 -11.93 -14.55
N LEU A 309 3.91 -11.45 -13.31
CA LEU A 309 4.05 -12.27 -12.11
C LEU A 309 3.15 -11.74 -10.99
N ASP A 310 2.61 -12.65 -10.19
CA ASP A 310 1.91 -12.32 -8.95
C ASP A 310 2.92 -12.00 -7.84
N MET A 311 2.79 -10.84 -7.21
CA MET A 311 3.59 -10.40 -6.05
C MET A 311 3.21 -11.16 -4.77
N GLY A 312 2.08 -11.87 -4.77
CA GLY A 312 1.49 -12.49 -3.60
C GLY A 312 0.66 -11.51 -2.77
N GLN A 313 0.12 -12.00 -1.66
CA GLN A 313 -0.67 -11.16 -0.76
C GLN A 313 0.24 -10.47 0.26
N PRO A 314 0.10 -9.14 0.44
CA PRO A 314 0.85 -8.43 1.47
C PRO A 314 0.41 -8.85 2.88
N PRO A 315 1.30 -8.79 3.88
CA PRO A 315 0.92 -8.99 5.28
C PRO A 315 -0.17 -8.01 5.70
N ALA A 316 -1.14 -8.47 6.51
CA ALA A 316 -2.27 -7.65 6.93
C ALA A 316 -1.88 -6.38 7.73
N SER A 317 -0.71 -6.40 8.37
CA SER A 317 -0.16 -5.29 9.16
C SER A 317 0.91 -4.48 8.42
N THR A 318 0.97 -4.54 7.08
CA THR A 318 1.99 -3.80 6.33
C THR A 318 1.74 -2.28 6.34
N ASP A 319 2.77 -1.53 6.71
CA ASP A 319 2.82 -0.07 6.58
C ASP A 319 3.29 0.38 5.19
N GLN A 320 3.80 -0.55 4.37
CA GLN A 320 4.26 -0.26 3.01
C GLN A 320 3.12 0.23 2.12
N ASN A 321 3.42 1.20 1.26
CA ASN A 321 2.51 1.65 0.21
C ASN A 321 2.66 0.76 -1.04
N LEU A 322 1.84 0.99 -2.07
CA LEU A 322 1.83 0.18 -3.27
C LEU A 322 3.15 0.30 -4.05
N THR A 323 3.77 1.48 -4.08
CA THR A 323 5.08 1.68 -4.72
C THR A 323 6.19 0.88 -4.03
N ASP A 324 6.21 0.86 -2.69
CA ASP A 324 7.19 0.12 -1.91
C ASP A 324 7.11 -1.38 -2.19
N LEU A 325 5.90 -1.93 -2.27
CA LEU A 325 5.66 -3.33 -2.60
C LEU A 325 6.17 -3.69 -4.00
N VAL A 326 5.85 -2.85 -5.00
CA VAL A 326 6.34 -3.05 -6.38
C VAL A 326 7.86 -3.03 -6.43
N VAL A 327 8.49 -2.02 -5.84
CA VAL A 327 9.94 -1.86 -5.89
C VAL A 327 10.64 -3.01 -5.16
N ALA A 328 10.14 -3.41 -3.99
CA ALA A 328 10.66 -4.56 -3.24
C ALA A 328 10.57 -5.84 -4.07
N PHE A 329 9.43 -6.09 -4.71
CA PHE A 329 9.23 -7.25 -5.59
C PHE A 329 10.18 -7.23 -6.80
N LEU A 330 10.33 -6.08 -7.47
CA LEU A 330 11.23 -5.97 -8.61
C LEU A 330 12.70 -6.16 -8.21
N LYS A 331 13.11 -5.71 -7.02
CA LYS A 331 14.44 -5.97 -6.45
C LYS A 331 14.65 -7.46 -6.20
N GLU A 332 13.66 -8.13 -5.60
CA GLU A 332 13.69 -9.59 -5.40
C GLU A 332 13.88 -10.34 -6.72
N LYS A 333 13.16 -9.93 -7.77
CA LYS A 333 13.29 -10.52 -9.12
C LYS A 333 14.52 -10.05 -9.90
N GLN A 334 15.42 -9.27 -9.28
CA GLN A 334 16.59 -8.65 -9.92
C GLN A 334 16.24 -7.83 -11.19
N LYS A 335 14.98 -7.38 -11.27
CA LYS A 335 14.48 -6.56 -12.37
C LYS A 335 14.71 -5.07 -12.11
N TYR A 336 14.75 -4.64 -10.85
CA TYR A 336 15.11 -3.28 -10.47
C TYR A 336 16.39 -3.28 -9.64
N LEU A 337 17.41 -2.55 -10.08
CA LEU A 337 18.74 -2.53 -9.45
C LEU A 337 19.13 -1.12 -8.99
N GLU A 338 19.69 -1.06 -7.79
CA GLU A 338 20.29 0.15 -7.22
C GLU A 338 21.82 0.13 -7.28
N GLN A 339 22.39 -1.04 -7.59
CA GLN A 339 23.82 -1.25 -7.75
C GLN A 339 24.03 -2.34 -8.81
N ILE A 340 25.12 -2.21 -9.56
CA ILE A 340 25.52 -3.19 -10.58
C ILE A 340 26.99 -3.50 -10.40
N ALA A 341 27.34 -4.78 -10.34
CA ALA A 341 28.72 -5.22 -10.40
C ALA A 341 29.32 -4.89 -11.78
N SER A 342 30.43 -4.17 -11.80
CA SER A 342 31.07 -3.66 -13.02
C SER A 342 31.44 -4.74 -14.04
N ILE A 343 31.76 -5.95 -13.56
CA ILE A 343 32.03 -7.12 -14.42
C ILE A 343 30.84 -7.49 -15.32
N LEU A 344 29.60 -7.15 -14.93
CA LEU A 344 28.41 -7.47 -15.73
C LEU A 344 28.33 -6.65 -17.03
N LEU A 345 28.98 -5.48 -17.09
CA LEU A 345 29.04 -4.65 -18.30
C LEU A 345 29.89 -5.29 -19.41
N VAL A 346 30.89 -6.10 -19.03
CA VAL A 346 31.76 -6.86 -19.96
C VAL A 346 31.37 -8.33 -20.07
N HIS A 347 30.38 -8.78 -19.30
CA HIS A 347 30.01 -10.19 -19.26
C HIS A 347 29.30 -10.61 -20.56
N PRO A 348 29.80 -11.63 -21.29
CA PRO A 348 29.37 -11.94 -22.67
C PRO A 348 27.93 -12.46 -22.76
N THR A 349 27.38 -13.02 -21.67
CA THR A 349 26.05 -13.65 -21.69
C THR A 349 24.98 -12.99 -20.83
N LYS A 350 25.32 -12.20 -19.80
CA LYS A 350 24.36 -11.71 -18.80
C LYS A 350 23.59 -10.48 -19.30
N PHE A 351 24.29 -9.37 -19.52
CA PHE A 351 23.67 -8.15 -20.02
C PHE A 351 23.78 -8.00 -21.53
N LYS A 352 24.88 -8.50 -22.13
CA LYS A 352 25.13 -8.38 -23.58
C LYS A 352 25.06 -6.93 -24.08
N VAL A 353 25.44 -5.97 -23.23
CA VAL A 353 25.48 -4.53 -23.57
C VAL A 353 26.73 -4.17 -24.37
N TRP A 354 27.75 -5.02 -24.32
CA TRP A 354 29.02 -4.86 -25.03
C TRP A 354 29.32 -6.13 -25.82
N PRO A 355 29.14 -6.12 -27.16
CA PRO A 355 29.51 -7.25 -28.01
C PRO A 355 30.99 -7.61 -27.89
N ASP A 356 31.32 -8.89 -28.07
CA ASP A 356 32.71 -9.38 -27.99
C ASP A 356 33.60 -8.91 -29.13
N GLU A 357 33.00 -8.65 -30.30
CA GLU A 357 33.68 -8.13 -31.48
C GLU A 357 33.94 -6.62 -31.38
N GLU A 358 33.22 -5.91 -30.51
CA GLU A 358 33.36 -4.46 -30.36
C GLU A 358 34.47 -4.12 -29.35
N PRO A 359 35.54 -3.43 -29.78
CA PRO A 359 36.64 -3.06 -28.89
C PRO A 359 36.28 -1.94 -27.89
N VAL A 360 35.20 -1.19 -28.14
CA VAL A 360 34.79 -0.01 -27.37
C VAL A 360 33.29 0.00 -27.10
N LEU A 361 32.88 0.62 -26.00
CA LEU A 361 31.48 0.85 -25.65
C LEU A 361 31.23 2.33 -25.37
N SER A 362 30.26 2.94 -26.06
CA SER A 362 29.93 4.36 -25.88
C SER A 362 29.19 4.63 -24.57
N LEU A 363 29.69 5.59 -23.77
CA LEU A 363 29.02 5.97 -22.52
C LEU A 363 27.72 6.75 -22.72
N LYS A 364 27.57 7.48 -23.83
CA LYS A 364 26.28 8.11 -24.19
C LYS A 364 25.18 7.07 -24.46
N ALA A 365 25.53 5.98 -25.15
CA ALA A 365 24.56 4.97 -25.56
C ALA A 365 24.12 4.07 -24.38
N LEU A 366 25.01 3.89 -23.41
CA LEU A 366 24.86 2.91 -22.33
C LEU A 366 23.57 3.07 -21.50
N PRO A 367 23.20 4.28 -20.99
CA PRO A 367 21.91 4.46 -20.31
C PRO A 367 20.71 4.11 -21.20
N GLY A 368 20.82 4.38 -22.50
CA GLY A 368 19.82 4.04 -23.51
C GLY A 368 19.59 2.53 -23.60
N TYR A 369 20.65 1.72 -23.53
CA TYR A 369 20.51 0.25 -23.57
C TYR A 369 19.63 -0.26 -22.42
N PHE A 370 19.93 0.15 -21.19
CA PHE A 370 19.14 -0.24 -20.00
C PHE A 370 17.70 0.28 -20.04
N ARG A 371 17.43 1.37 -20.77
CA ARG A 371 16.06 1.91 -20.93
C ARG A 371 15.29 1.28 -22.09
N ASN A 372 15.98 0.79 -23.12
CA ASN A 372 15.35 0.32 -24.35
C ASN A 372 15.13 -1.20 -24.37
N PHE A 373 16.08 -1.96 -23.81
CA PHE A 373 16.09 -3.41 -23.89
C PHE A 373 15.46 -4.07 -22.67
N THR A 374 14.38 -4.81 -22.88
CA THR A 374 13.53 -5.37 -21.83
C THR A 374 14.16 -6.57 -21.09
N HIS A 375 15.19 -7.19 -21.66
CA HIS A 375 15.97 -8.24 -20.97
C HIS A 375 16.94 -7.68 -19.92
N LEU A 376 17.22 -6.37 -19.94
CA LEU A 376 18.07 -5.71 -18.96
C LEU A 376 17.28 -5.31 -17.70
N PRO A 377 17.95 -5.15 -16.55
CA PRO A 377 17.32 -4.58 -15.37
C PRO A 377 16.99 -3.10 -15.58
N ILE A 378 15.95 -2.64 -14.89
CA ILE A 378 15.62 -1.23 -14.68
C ILE A 378 16.59 -0.71 -13.62
N LEU A 379 17.24 0.42 -13.90
CA LEU A 379 18.17 1.04 -12.96
C LEU A 379 17.47 2.15 -12.21
N ARG A 380 17.79 2.34 -10.93
CA ARG A 380 17.25 3.44 -10.11
C ARG A 380 17.43 4.79 -10.81
N ASP A 381 18.66 5.06 -11.24
CA ASP A 381 19.07 6.24 -11.98
C ASP A 381 20.40 5.96 -12.71
N ASP A 382 20.90 6.98 -13.41
CA ASP A 382 22.17 6.90 -14.15
C ASP A 382 23.39 6.85 -13.22
N ASP A 383 23.25 7.22 -11.94
CA ASP A 383 24.36 7.15 -10.98
C ASP A 383 24.72 5.70 -10.63
N VAL A 384 23.76 4.77 -10.74
CA VAL A 384 24.03 3.32 -10.66
C VAL A 384 25.07 2.90 -11.71
N LEU A 385 24.98 3.43 -12.93
CA LEU A 385 25.96 3.15 -13.99
C LEU A 385 27.30 3.82 -13.73
N LYS A 386 27.30 5.10 -13.33
CA LYS A 386 28.53 5.83 -13.00
C LYS A 386 29.33 5.11 -11.92
N GLN A 387 28.66 4.68 -10.85
CA GLN A 387 29.31 3.93 -9.77
C GLN A 387 29.89 2.61 -10.27
N SER A 388 29.14 1.88 -11.09
CA SER A 388 29.62 0.64 -11.71
C SER A 388 30.85 0.87 -12.60
N ILE A 389 30.89 1.99 -13.35
CA ILE A 389 32.04 2.35 -14.19
C ILE A 389 33.26 2.68 -13.32
N VAL A 390 33.10 3.46 -12.25
CA VAL A 390 34.17 3.75 -11.28
C VAL A 390 34.77 2.47 -10.73
N ASP A 391 33.92 1.54 -10.28
CA ASP A 391 34.37 0.27 -9.70
C ASP A 391 35.06 -0.61 -10.75
N GLY A 392 34.58 -0.60 -12.00
CA GLY A 392 35.18 -1.34 -13.12
C GLY A 392 36.54 -0.80 -13.55
N VAL A 393 36.71 0.51 -13.61
CA VAL A 393 37.98 1.18 -13.89
C VAL A 393 39.00 0.87 -12.80
N ARG A 394 38.58 0.93 -11.52
CA ARG A 394 39.43 0.60 -10.38
C ARG A 394 39.86 -0.87 -10.39
N ALA A 395 38.92 -1.78 -10.65
CA ALA A 395 39.19 -3.22 -10.72
C ALA A 395 39.96 -3.64 -11.99
N GLY A 396 40.02 -2.78 -13.00
CA GLY A 396 40.67 -3.08 -14.28
C GLY A 396 39.83 -3.96 -15.22
N HIS A 397 38.50 -3.98 -15.05
CA HIS A 397 37.59 -4.69 -15.98
C HIS A 397 37.51 -4.01 -17.35
N PHE A 398 37.75 -2.70 -17.41
CA PHE A 398 37.83 -1.87 -18.61
C PHE A 398 38.52 -0.55 -18.26
N ALA A 399 38.98 0.18 -19.28
CA ALA A 399 39.52 1.52 -19.14
C ALA A 399 38.49 2.57 -19.55
N LEU A 400 38.51 3.73 -18.88
CA LEU A 400 37.78 4.92 -19.30
C LEU A 400 38.67 5.74 -20.24
N CYS A 401 38.14 6.02 -21.42
CA CYS A 401 38.86 6.70 -22.49
C CYS A 401 38.07 7.90 -23.02
N GLU A 402 38.80 8.88 -23.53
CA GLU A 402 38.27 9.99 -24.34
C GLU A 402 38.49 9.67 -25.83
N GLY A 403 37.48 9.85 -26.67
CA GLY A 403 37.54 9.59 -28.12
C GLY A 403 36.18 9.20 -28.71
N ALA A 404 36.13 9.06 -30.03
CA ALA A 404 34.92 8.67 -30.75
C ALA A 404 34.90 7.19 -31.18
N CYS A 405 36.07 6.56 -31.33
CA CYS A 405 36.23 5.18 -31.76
C CYS A 405 37.47 4.50 -31.13
N ALA A 406 37.70 3.23 -31.46
CA ALA A 406 38.87 2.49 -30.98
C ALA A 406 40.21 3.11 -31.41
N GLY A 407 40.25 3.74 -32.59
CA GLY A 407 41.48 4.31 -33.17
C GLY A 407 41.98 5.52 -32.39
N ASP A 408 41.10 6.48 -32.09
CA ASP A 408 41.40 7.74 -31.42
C ASP A 408 41.22 7.70 -29.90
N ALA A 409 40.69 6.60 -29.33
CA ALA A 409 40.53 6.44 -27.89
C ALA A 409 41.86 6.67 -27.14
N LYS A 410 41.88 7.69 -26.28
CA LYS A 410 42.98 8.01 -25.36
C LYS A 410 42.61 7.55 -23.96
N VAL A 411 43.47 6.74 -23.34
CA VAL A 411 43.21 6.20 -22.00
C VAL A 411 43.32 7.31 -20.96
N MET A 412 42.22 7.59 -20.25
CA MET A 412 42.22 8.54 -19.14
C MET A 412 42.47 7.85 -17.80
N HIS A 413 41.74 6.75 -17.55
CA HIS A 413 41.83 6.01 -16.30
C HIS A 413 41.77 4.51 -16.54
N PHE A 414 42.71 3.76 -15.97
CA PHE A 414 42.74 2.31 -15.96
C PHE A 414 43.48 1.81 -14.71
N LYS A 415 42.87 0.90 -13.94
CA LYS A 415 43.40 0.43 -12.64
C LYS A 415 43.73 1.60 -11.69
N ALA A 416 42.89 2.64 -11.72
CA ALA A 416 43.08 3.89 -11.01
C ALA A 416 41.82 4.27 -10.21
N ALA A 417 41.99 5.11 -9.19
CA ALA A 417 40.86 5.69 -8.46
C ALA A 417 40.19 6.77 -9.33
N LEU A 418 38.85 6.73 -9.38
CA LEU A 418 37.99 7.67 -10.07
C LEU A 418 36.82 8.02 -9.14
N SER A 419 36.31 9.25 -9.21
CA SER A 419 35.06 9.62 -8.52
C SER A 419 33.87 9.51 -9.49
N PRO A 420 32.64 9.26 -8.99
CA PRO A 420 31.45 9.18 -9.85
C PRO A 420 31.21 10.44 -10.71
N GLU A 421 31.60 11.62 -10.21
CA GLU A 421 31.52 12.90 -10.94
C GLU A 421 32.48 12.97 -12.13
N GLY A 422 33.56 12.18 -12.10
CA GLY A 422 34.50 12.04 -13.21
C GLY A 422 33.99 11.16 -14.35
N VAL A 423 32.81 10.53 -14.21
CA VAL A 423 32.18 9.72 -15.26
C VAL A 423 31.12 10.54 -15.99
N MET A 424 31.45 10.97 -17.20
CA MET A 424 30.52 11.68 -18.09
C MET A 424 29.84 10.69 -19.05
N LEU A 425 28.51 10.60 -18.98
CA LEU A 425 27.69 9.74 -19.85
C LEU A 425 27.29 10.49 -21.13
N GLU A 426 28.28 11.01 -21.85
CA GLU A 426 28.11 11.91 -23.00
C GLU A 426 28.93 11.45 -24.21
N GLU A 427 28.81 12.18 -25.33
CA GLU A 427 29.66 11.92 -26.51
C GLU A 427 31.12 12.19 -26.19
N GLY A 428 32.03 11.46 -26.83
CA GLY A 428 33.47 11.60 -26.61
C GLY A 428 34.02 10.76 -25.46
N TYR A 429 33.18 10.02 -24.71
CA TYR A 429 33.64 9.10 -23.67
C TYR A 429 33.26 7.65 -23.97
N LEU A 430 34.26 6.76 -23.84
CA LEU A 430 34.16 5.35 -24.20
C LEU A 430 34.75 4.48 -23.09
N LEU A 431 34.21 3.27 -22.94
CA LEU A 431 34.91 2.19 -22.26
C LEU A 431 35.71 1.38 -23.28
N VAL A 432 36.93 1.00 -22.92
CA VAL A 432 37.81 0.17 -23.76
C VAL A 432 38.17 -1.12 -23.02
N ARG A 433 38.19 -2.24 -23.74
CA ARG A 433 38.55 -3.54 -23.15
C ARG A 433 39.99 -3.52 -22.59
N PRO A 434 40.27 -4.28 -21.51
CA PRO A 434 41.58 -4.26 -20.84
C PRO A 434 42.76 -4.48 -21.78
N ASP A 435 42.69 -5.47 -22.67
CA ASP A 435 43.77 -5.82 -23.58
C ASP A 435 44.15 -4.66 -24.52
N LEU A 436 43.14 -3.95 -25.04
CA LEU A 436 43.36 -2.79 -25.91
C LEU A 436 43.85 -1.56 -25.12
N ALA A 437 43.40 -1.40 -23.88
CA ALA A 437 43.87 -0.34 -23.00
C ALA A 437 45.36 -0.51 -22.66
N GLU A 438 45.79 -1.74 -22.33
CA GLU A 438 47.20 -2.07 -22.06
C GLU A 438 48.08 -1.82 -23.29
N GLN A 439 47.64 -2.24 -24.48
CA GLN A 439 48.34 -1.95 -25.73
C GLN A 439 48.52 -0.45 -25.99
N LYS A 440 47.48 0.36 -25.75
CA LYS A 440 47.55 1.81 -25.94
C LYS A 440 48.50 2.48 -24.94
N LEU A 441 48.49 2.07 -23.68
CA LEU A 441 49.40 2.59 -22.65
C LEU A 441 50.86 2.25 -22.96
N GLU A 442 51.16 1.03 -23.44
CA GLU A 442 52.52 0.64 -23.84
C GLU A 442 53.00 1.38 -25.10
N ALA A 443 52.11 1.62 -26.07
CA ALA A 443 52.42 2.42 -27.26
C ALA A 443 52.75 3.89 -26.89
N GLU A 444 52.05 4.49 -25.93
CA GLU A 444 52.35 5.84 -25.43
C GLU A 444 53.69 5.91 -24.70
N LYS A 445 53.99 4.92 -23.84
CA LYS A 445 55.31 4.82 -23.18
C LYS A 445 56.45 4.68 -24.19
N THR A 446 56.25 3.90 -25.24
CA THR A 446 57.26 3.68 -26.30
C THR A 446 57.49 4.94 -27.13
N LYS A 447 56.43 5.70 -27.46
CA LYS A 447 56.55 7.02 -28.10
C LYS A 447 57.24 8.05 -27.22
N ALA A 448 56.98 8.04 -25.92
CA ALA A 448 57.65 8.91 -24.96
C ALA A 448 59.15 8.58 -24.81
N ALA A 449 59.53 7.30 -24.90
CA ALA A 449 60.93 6.85 -24.83
C ALA A 449 61.74 7.15 -26.11
N GLY A 450 61.10 7.20 -27.30
CA GLY A 450 61.76 7.48 -28.58
C GLY A 450 61.99 8.97 -28.90
N GLY A 451 61.45 9.90 -28.10
CA GLY A 451 61.50 11.35 -28.34
C GLY A 451 62.75 12.07 -27.81
N THR A 452 63.67 11.38 -27.14
CA THR A 452 64.87 11.99 -26.54
C THR A 452 66.09 11.78 -27.45
N SER A 453 66.13 12.44 -28.62
CA SER A 453 67.37 12.60 -29.40
C SER A 453 68.03 13.93 -29.06
N VAL A 454 69.23 13.85 -28.48
CA VAL A 454 70.11 14.96 -28.10
C VAL A 454 70.41 15.85 -29.32
N GLY A 455 69.92 17.09 -29.29
CA GLY A 455 70.31 18.16 -30.22
C GLY A 455 71.44 18.99 -29.62
N THR A 456 72.66 18.75 -30.08
CA THR A 456 73.86 19.54 -29.77
C THR A 456 73.75 20.94 -30.36
N VAL A 457 73.82 21.99 -29.54
CA VAL A 457 74.23 23.33 -30.00
C VAL A 457 75.19 23.99 -29.01
N THR A 458 76.37 24.27 -29.53
CA THR A 458 77.50 25.00 -28.97
C THR A 458 77.16 26.45 -28.64
N PRO A 459 77.77 27.04 -27.59
CA PRO A 459 78.32 28.39 -27.77
C PRO A 459 79.71 28.58 -27.14
N THR A 460 80.46 29.56 -27.69
CA THR A 460 81.77 30.07 -27.26
C THR A 460 81.77 31.59 -27.58
N PRO A 461 82.54 32.52 -26.96
CA PRO A 461 83.01 32.71 -25.57
C PRO A 461 82.72 34.14 -24.96
N THR A 462 82.81 34.26 -23.61
CA THR A 462 83.49 35.27 -22.69
C THR A 462 83.43 36.81 -22.96
N PRO A 463 83.63 37.79 -22.00
CA PRO A 463 83.94 37.81 -20.53
C PRO A 463 82.97 38.67 -19.67
N GLY A 464 83.00 38.81 -18.34
CA GLY A 464 83.89 38.35 -17.26
C GLY A 464 83.68 39.22 -15.97
N ILE A 465 84.06 38.63 -14.82
CA ILE A 465 84.47 39.25 -13.53
C ILE A 465 83.34 39.89 -12.67
N GLY A 466 83.13 39.55 -11.38
CA GLY A 466 83.91 38.74 -10.44
C GLY A 466 83.16 38.42 -9.13
N GLN A 467 83.72 37.46 -8.39
CA GLN A 467 83.41 37.08 -7.00
C GLN A 467 83.97 38.15 -6.02
N PRO A 468 83.55 38.21 -4.73
CA PRO A 468 83.76 37.12 -3.76
C PRO A 468 82.58 36.85 -2.79
N THR A 469 82.59 35.61 -2.26
CA THR A 469 81.93 35.07 -1.05
C THR A 469 82.59 35.62 0.25
N PRO A 470 82.28 35.22 1.52
CA PRO A 470 81.35 34.18 2.05
C PRO A 470 80.57 34.63 3.34
N ASP A 471 80.02 33.64 4.06
CA ASP A 471 79.71 33.58 5.52
C ASP A 471 78.22 33.68 5.93
N SER A 472 77.63 32.56 6.39
CA SER A 472 77.48 32.11 7.80
C SER A 472 76.48 33.00 8.57
N THR A 473 75.49 32.55 9.36
CA THR A 473 75.42 31.45 10.31
C THR A 473 73.96 31.27 10.77
N SER A 474 73.62 30.06 11.18
CA SER A 474 72.71 29.62 12.26
C SER A 474 71.91 30.63 13.11
N THR A 475 70.59 30.39 13.13
CA THR A 475 69.73 30.13 14.32
C THR A 475 69.42 31.21 15.38
N THR A 476 68.10 31.32 15.63
CA THR A 476 67.39 31.33 16.93
C THR A 476 66.93 32.63 17.62
N VAL A 477 65.67 32.54 18.07
CA VAL A 477 65.02 33.04 19.30
C VAL A 477 64.30 34.41 19.30
N VAL A 478 63.00 34.29 19.62
CA VAL A 478 61.95 35.25 20.00
C VAL A 478 62.26 35.87 21.39
N PRO A 479 61.80 37.09 21.75
CA PRO A 479 60.51 37.26 22.47
C PRO A 479 59.83 38.61 22.08
N GLY A 480 58.52 38.84 22.11
CA GLY A 480 57.52 38.61 23.14
C GLY A 480 56.82 39.96 23.46
N THR A 481 55.57 39.89 23.96
CA THR A 481 54.75 40.91 24.66
C THR A 481 53.75 41.78 23.86
N GLY A 482 52.51 41.82 24.36
CA GLY A 482 51.47 42.80 24.02
C GLY A 482 50.03 42.27 24.10
N THR A 483 49.41 42.35 25.28
CA THR A 483 48.14 41.70 25.70
C THR A 483 46.88 42.62 25.54
N PRO A 484 45.66 42.32 26.07
CA PRO A 484 44.35 42.29 25.38
C PRO A 484 43.39 43.44 25.82
N PRO A 485 42.05 43.38 25.62
CA PRO A 485 41.16 42.82 26.68
C PRO A 485 39.81 42.16 26.18
N VAL A 486 39.29 41.12 26.86
CA VAL A 486 38.13 41.08 27.82
C VAL A 486 36.74 41.06 27.12
N GLY A 487 35.74 40.26 27.53
CA GLY A 487 35.52 39.40 28.71
C GLY A 487 34.68 38.17 28.33
N GLY A 488 34.61 37.08 29.10
CA GLY A 488 34.20 36.94 30.50
C GLY A 488 32.90 36.09 30.47
N THR A 489 32.60 35.08 31.29
CA THR A 489 33.00 34.67 32.64
C THR A 489 32.33 33.29 32.82
N THR A 490 33.05 32.16 32.99
CA THR A 490 33.28 31.39 34.26
C THR A 490 32.00 30.93 35.00
N VAL A 491 31.87 29.82 35.74
CA VAL A 491 32.78 28.82 36.37
C VAL A 491 31.86 27.69 36.94
N THR A 492 32.05 26.42 36.57
CA THR A 492 32.49 25.24 37.38
C THR A 492 31.53 24.66 38.48
N PRO A 493 31.68 23.37 38.87
CA PRO A 493 30.63 22.45 39.37
C PRO A 493 30.70 22.28 40.91
N PRO A 494 29.98 21.36 41.62
CA PRO A 494 30.20 19.89 41.60
C PRO A 494 28.98 18.99 42.04
N GLY A 495 29.17 17.66 42.06
CA GLY A 495 28.45 16.66 42.90
C GLY A 495 27.02 16.32 42.45
N GLY A 496 26.58 15.07 42.28
CA GLY A 496 26.79 13.88 43.11
C GLY A 496 25.47 13.56 43.82
N THR A 497 24.76 12.51 43.39
CA THR A 497 23.91 11.62 44.22
C THR A 497 23.21 10.58 43.34
N GLU A 498 23.62 9.33 43.54
CA GLU A 498 22.80 8.16 43.25
C GLU A 498 21.57 8.19 44.16
N THR A 499 20.42 7.76 43.65
CA THR A 499 19.26 7.45 44.48
C THR A 499 18.59 6.21 43.93
N GLU A 500 18.72 5.13 44.70
CA GLU A 500 17.84 3.97 44.67
C GLU A 500 16.38 4.40 44.91
N ALA A 501 15.46 3.79 44.16
CA ALA A 501 14.06 3.69 44.54
C ALA A 501 13.51 2.32 44.15
N GLN A 502 13.71 1.38 45.07
CA GLN A 502 12.64 0.64 45.76
C GLN A 502 11.60 -0.07 44.88
N ARG A 503 11.82 -1.38 44.68
CA ARG A 503 10.76 -2.39 44.58
C ARG A 503 10.61 -3.01 45.96
N ASP A 504 9.41 -2.96 46.52
CA ASP A 504 9.07 -3.74 47.71
C ASP A 504 7.63 -4.29 47.65
N ALA A 505 7.52 -5.50 48.19
CA ALA A 505 6.36 -6.30 48.62
C ALA A 505 5.23 -6.61 47.61
N GLY A 506 4.73 -7.85 47.47
CA GLY A 506 4.87 -9.05 48.29
C GLY A 506 3.50 -9.75 48.41
N HIS A 507 3.54 -11.09 48.58
CA HIS A 507 2.44 -12.04 48.88
C HIS A 507 1.61 -12.50 47.66
N GLY A 508 1.48 -13.79 47.32
CA GLY A 508 1.68 -15.02 48.08
C GLY A 508 0.35 -15.78 48.16
N ARG A 509 0.21 -16.84 47.33
CA ARG A 509 -0.69 -18.02 47.38
C ARG A 509 -0.73 -18.55 45.93
N GLY A 510 -0.43 -19.80 45.58
CA GLY A 510 -0.51 -21.04 46.35
C GLY A 510 -1.49 -21.97 45.65
N ALA A 511 -0.93 -22.96 44.95
CA ALA A 511 -1.48 -24.28 44.63
C ALA A 511 -2.33 -24.53 43.36
N SER A 512 -1.87 -25.58 42.67
CA SER A 512 -2.61 -26.68 42.02
C SER A 512 -3.00 -26.53 40.54
N GLY A 513 -2.42 -27.43 39.71
CA GLY A 513 -2.75 -27.62 38.31
C GLY A 513 -1.90 -28.74 37.68
N ILE A 514 -2.27 -29.98 38.00
CA ILE A 514 -1.73 -31.25 37.51
C ILE A 514 -1.93 -31.37 35.97
N PRO A 515 -1.02 -32.01 35.22
CA PRO A 515 -1.13 -32.18 33.77
C PRO A 515 -2.04 -33.35 33.41
N TRP A 516 -2.73 -33.26 32.27
CA TRP A 516 -3.33 -34.45 31.63
C TRP A 516 -2.90 -34.57 30.17
N PRO A 517 -2.80 -35.82 29.66
CA PRO A 517 -1.99 -36.14 28.51
C PRO A 517 -2.81 -36.39 27.24
N SER A 518 -2.06 -36.47 26.15
CA SER A 518 -2.43 -36.88 24.81
C SER A 518 -3.20 -38.22 24.75
N ARG A 519 -4.23 -38.23 23.91
CA ARG A 519 -4.57 -39.34 23.01
C ARG A 519 -5.02 -38.79 21.68
#